data_AF-A0A371M798-F1
#
_entry.id   AF-A0A371M798-F1
#
_cell.length_a   1.000
_cell.length_b   1.000
_cell.length_c   1.000
_cell.angle_alpha   90.00
_cell.angle_beta   90.00
_cell.angle_gamma   90.00
#
_symmetry.space_group_name_H-M   'P 1'
#
loop_
_entity.id
_entity.type
_entity.pdbx_description
1 polymer ?
#
loop_
_entity_poly.entity_id
_entity_poly.type
_entity_poly.pdbx_seq_one_letter_code
_entity_poly.pdbx_strand_id
1 'polypeptide(L)' 'SAIIRYITGYYSAVRPHWYNGGLTPNESERLYYLQSNAVASFS' A
#
# COMPACT_ATOMS: atom_id res chain seq x y z
N SER A 1 12.97 -2.62 14.06
CA SER A 1 13.62 -3.94 14.24
C SER A 1 13.82 -4.61 12.88
N ALA A 2 14.93 -5.32 12.68
CA ALA A 2 15.21 -6.06 11.44
C ALA A 2 14.13 -7.09 11.09
N ILE A 3 13.53 -7.71 12.11
CA ILE A 3 12.43 -8.69 11.97
C ILE A 3 11.19 -8.07 11.32
N ILE A 4 10.81 -6.85 11.72
CA ILE A 4 9.65 -6.17 11.14
C ILE A 4 9.88 -5.91 9.64
N ARG A 5 11.06 -5.43 9.26
CA ARG A 5 11.40 -5.16 7.85
C ARG A 5 11.40 -6.45 7.01
N TYR A 6 11.89 -7.56 7.59
CA TYR A 6 11.87 -8.86 6.93
C TYR A 6 10.43 -9.34 6.68
N ILE A 7 9.59 -9.31 7.72
CA ILE A 7 8.19 -9.73 7.63
C ILE A 7 7.45 -8.85 6.61
N THR A 8 7.53 -7.52 6.72
CA THR A 8 6.86 -6.60 5.80
C THR A 8 7.33 -6.79 4.36
N GLY A 9 8.64 -6.86 4.11
CA GLY A 9 9.18 -7.05 2.76
C GLY A 9 8.77 -8.38 2.13
N TYR A 10 8.83 -9.48 2.88
CA TYR A 10 8.44 -10.81 2.41
C TYR A 10 6.97 -10.86 2.00
N TYR A 11 6.07 -10.37 2.86
CA TYR A 11 4.64 -10.36 2.55
C TYR A 11 4.30 -9.39 1.42
N SER A 12 4.98 -8.25 1.29
CA SER A 12 4.75 -7.32 0.18
C SER A 12 5.15 -7.90 -1.19
N ALA A 13 6.18 -8.74 -1.25
CA ALA A 13 6.65 -9.34 -2.50
C ALA A 13 5.87 -10.61 -2.91
N VAL A 14 5.52 -11.46 -1.94
CA VAL A 14 5.00 -12.81 -2.23
C VAL A 14 3.47 -12.86 -2.30
N ARG A 15 2.75 -11.96 -1.62
CA ARG A 15 1.28 -12.08 -1.59
C ARG A 15 0.69 -11.76 -2.96
N PRO A 16 -0.15 -12.62 -3.54
CA PRO A 16 -0.88 -12.31 -4.76
C PRO A 16 -1.82 -11.11 -4.56
N HIS A 17 -1.59 -10.00 -5.26
CA HIS A 17 -2.26 -8.71 -5.05
C HIS A 17 -3.58 -8.55 -5.83
N TRP A 18 -4.39 -9.62 -5.92
CA TRP A 18 -5.62 -9.64 -6.74
C TRP A 18 -6.62 -8.53 -6.39
N TYR A 19 -6.77 -8.22 -5.10
CA TYR A 19 -7.69 -7.19 -4.62
C TYR A 19 -7.17 -5.75 -4.79
N ASN A 20 -5.87 -5.60 -5.06
CA ASN A 20 -5.21 -4.31 -5.23
C ASN A 20 -5.09 -3.91 -6.71
N GLY A 21 -5.78 -4.62 -7.61
CA GLY A 21 -5.65 -4.40 -9.06
C GLY A 21 -4.26 -4.72 -9.61
N GLY A 22 -3.53 -5.64 -8.96
CA GLY A 22 -2.14 -5.97 -9.35
C GLY A 22 -1.08 -5.01 -8.79
N LEU A 23 -1.47 -4.05 -7.95
CA LEU A 23 -0.53 -3.15 -7.28
C LEU A 23 0.03 -3.77 -6.00
N THR A 24 1.30 -3.48 -5.71
CA THR A 24 1.89 -3.82 -4.41
C THR A 24 1.16 -3.09 -3.28
N PRO A 25 1.12 -3.64 -2.05
CA PRO A 25 0.43 -3.01 -0.92
C PRO A 25 0.83 -1.54 -0.70
N ASN A 26 2.12 -1.24 -0.77
CA ASN A 26 2.62 0.13 -0.58
C ASN A 26 2.11 1.10 -1.65
N GLU A 27 2.03 0.66 -2.90
CA GLU A 27 1.52 1.51 -3.99
C GLU A 27 0.01 1.73 -3.86
N SER A 28 -0.74 0.70 -3.45
CA SER A 28 -2.17 0.84 -3.13
C SER A 28 -2.42 1.82 -1.98
N GLU A 29 -1.65 1.73 -0.90
CA GLU A 29 -1.73 2.69 0.21
C GLU A 29 -1.39 4.11 -0.23
N ARG A 30 -0.31 4.28 -1.03
CA ARG A 30 0.07 5.60 -1.56
C ARG A 30 -1.06 6.24 -2.36
N LEU A 31 -1.68 5.47 -3.25
CA LEU A 31 -2.81 5.93 -4.05
C LEU A 31 -4.04 6.25 -3.17
N TYR A 32 -4.34 5.42 -2.17
CA TYR A 32 -5.41 5.68 -1.23
C TYR A 32 -5.23 7.02 -0.51
N TYR A 33 -4.03 7.30 0.00
CA TYR A 33 -3.76 8.58 0.68
C TYR A 33 -3.87 9.78 -0.25
N LEU A 34 -3.32 9.68 -1.47
CA LEU A 34 -3.43 10.74 -2.48
C LEU A 34 -4.90 11.04 -2.81
N GLN A 35 -5.70 9.99 -3.05
CA GLN A 35 -7.12 10.13 -3.35
C GLN A 35 -7.90 10.68 -2.15
N SER A 36 -7.63 10.18 -0.94
CA SER A 36 -8.28 10.65 0.29
C SER A 36 -8.00 12.13 0.54
N ASN A 37 -6.76 12.58 0.31
CA ASN A 37 -6.39 13.99 0.48
C ASN A 37 -7.06 14.88 -0.58
N ALA A 38 -7.20 14.40 -1.82
CA ALA A 38 -7.93 15.12 -2.85
C ALA A 38 -9.43 15.29 -2.51
N VAL A 39 -10.06 14.23 -1.98
CA VAL A 39 -11.48 14.27 -1.56
C VAL A 39 -11.69 15.12 -0.31
N ALA A 40 -10.75 15.12 0.63
CA ALA A 40 -10.84 15.89 1.88
C ALA A 40 -10.49 17.38 1.70
N SER A 41 -9.95 17.77 0.54
CA SER A 41 -9.67 19.17 0.22
C SER A 41 -10.96 19.87 -0.20
N PHE A 42 -11.62 20.51 0.76
CA PHE A 42 -12.68 21.48 0.51
C PHE A 42 -12.06 22.88 0.49
N SER A 43 -12.32 23.65 -0.57
CA SER A 43 -11.98 25.08 -0.66
C SER A 43 -13.07 25.94 -0.05
#